data_AF-A0A081BU35-F1
#
_entry.id   AF-A0A081BU35-F1
#
_cell.length_a   1.000
_cell.length_b   1.000
_cell.length_c   1.000
_cell.angle_alpha   90.00
_cell.angle_beta   90.00
_cell.angle_gamma   90.00
#
_symmetry.space_group_name_H-M   'P 1'
#
loop_
_entity.id
_entity.type
_entity.pdbx_description
1 polymer ?
#
loop_
_entity_poly.entity_id
_entity_poly.type
_entity_poly.pdbx_seq_one_letter_code
_entity_poly.pdbx_strand_id
1 'polypeptide(L)' 'MLFSMPNMTTIQLIQQEITTLDSATLNEILDFVLFLKERRHTSEARPNEATKRTFEATDAGKDIIPCTNAEDMFRQLGI' A
#
# COMPACT_ATOMS: atom_id res chain seq x y z
N MET A 1 -17.35 -4.35 -17.23
CA MET A 1 -18.11 -3.79 -16.09
C MET A 1 -18.03 -2.28 -16.19
N LEU A 2 -19.19 -1.61 -16.26
CA LEU A 2 -19.31 -0.17 -16.40
C LEU A 2 -19.17 0.47 -15.02
N PHE A 3 -18.18 1.33 -14.81
CA PHE A 3 -18.15 2.19 -13.63
C PHE A 3 -19.24 3.26 -13.80
N SER A 4 -20.34 3.12 -13.05
CA SER A 4 -21.39 4.13 -13.00
C SER A 4 -20.83 5.39 -12.34
N MET A 5 -20.80 6.51 -13.07
CA MET A 5 -20.45 7.80 -12.48
C MET A 5 -21.57 8.26 -11.53
N PRO A 6 -21.26 8.81 -10.35
CA PRO A 6 -22.27 9.31 -9.43
C PRO A 6 -23.08 10.44 -10.10
N ASN A 7 -24.40 10.36 -9.99
CA ASN A 7 -25.32 11.38 -10.51
C ASN A 7 -25.09 12.72 -9.77
N MET A 8 -25.32 13.84 -10.43
CA MET A 8 -25.17 15.21 -9.94
C MET A 8 -25.83 15.43 -8.57
N THR A 9 -26.96 14.77 -8.31
CA THR A 9 -27.68 14.78 -7.03
C THR A 9 -26.88 14.14 -5.88
N THR A 10 -26.10 13.10 -6.17
CA THR A 10 -25.24 12.42 -5.18
C THR A 10 -24.08 13.32 -4.76
N ILE A 11 -23.48 14.06 -5.70
CA ILE A 11 -22.41 15.01 -5.39
C ILE A 11 -22.94 16.15 -4.51
N GLN A 12 -24.14 16.64 -4.79
CA GLN A 12 -24.78 17.71 -4.01
C GLN A 12 -25.11 17.28 -2.57
N LEU A 13 -25.59 16.05 -2.37
CA LEU A 13 -25.84 15.49 -1.04
C LEU A 13 -24.56 15.37 -0.21
N ILE A 14 -23.48 14.88 -0.83
CA ILE A 14 -22.17 14.78 -0.18
C ILE A 14 -21.64 16.18 0.18
N GLN A 15 -21.79 17.16 -0.71
CA GLN A 15 -21.39 18.54 -0.44
C GLN A 15 -22.15 19.15 0.75
N GLN A 16 -23.46 18.92 0.83
CA GLN A 16 -24.28 19.39 1.94
C GLN A 16 -23.82 18.78 3.27
N GLU A 17 -23.57 17.47 3.32
CA GLU A 17 -23.13 16.77 4.52
C GLU A 17 -21.75 17.24 4.99
N ILE A 18 -20.81 17.45 4.07
CA ILE A 18 -19.48 18.01 4.39
C ILE A 18 -19.60 19.43 4.97
N THR A 19 -20.50 20.27 4.47
CA THR A 19 -20.68 21.64 4.99
C THR A 19 -21.32 21.71 6.37
N THR A 20 -21.91 20.61 6.84
CA THR A 20 -22.49 20.52 8.19
C THR A 20 -21.50 20.00 9.25
N LEU A 21 -20.32 19.54 8.83
CA LEU A 21 -19.28 19.11 9.76
C LEU A 21 -18.68 20.34 10.46
N ASP A 22 -18.54 20.26 11.78
CA ASP A 22 -17.88 21.31 12.53
C ASP A 22 -16.35 21.30 12.29
N SER A 23 -15.71 22.40 12.64
CA SER A 23 -14.26 22.58 12.43
C SER A 23 -13.42 21.56 13.21
N ALA A 24 -13.92 21.05 14.34
CA ALA A 24 -13.23 20.03 15.12
C ALA A 24 -13.16 18.71 14.33
N THR A 25 -14.31 18.26 13.81
CA THR A 25 -14.41 17.05 12.99
C THR A 25 -13.61 17.16 11.70
N LEU A 26 -13.62 18.33 11.05
CA LEU A 26 -12.80 18.58 9.85
C LEU A 26 -11.30 18.52 10.14
N ASN A 27 -10.86 19.00 11.31
CA ASN A 27 -9.46 18.92 11.71
C ASN A 27 -9.05 17.47 12.02
N GLU A 28 -9.91 16.68 12.67
CA GLU A 28 -9.66 15.26 12.91
C GLU A 28 -9.52 14.47 11.59
N ILE A 29 -10.38 14.75 10.61
CA ILE A 29 -10.30 14.16 9.28
C ILE A 29 -9.01 14.61 8.56
N LEU A 30 -8.67 15.88 8.65
CA LEU A 30 -7.45 16.42 8.03
C LEU A 30 -6.19 15.79 8.64
N ASP A 31 -6.14 15.66 9.97
CA ASP A 31 -5.04 15.00 10.68
C ASP A 31 -4.92 13.54 10.26
N PHE A 32 -6.04 12.83 10.10
CA PHE A 32 -6.04 11.45 9.62
C PHE A 32 -5.55 11.33 8.16
N VAL A 33 -5.97 12.24 7.28
CA VAL A 33 -5.52 12.26 5.88
C VAL A 33 -4.03 12.62 5.79
N LEU A 34 -3.56 13.59 6.58
CA LEU A 34 -2.14 13.95 6.67
C LEU A 34 -1.32 12.80 7.23
N PHE A 35 -1.83 12.10 8.24
CA PHE A 35 -1.26 10.87 8.76
C PHE A 35 -1.15 9.79 7.68
N LEU A 36 -2.18 9.56 6.86
CA LEU A 36 -2.13 8.60 5.76
C LEU A 36 -1.16 9.04 4.65
N LYS A 37 -1.05 10.35 4.40
CA LYS A 37 -0.09 10.91 3.44
C LYS A 37 1.35 10.73 3.90
N GLU A 38 1.62 10.92 5.18
CA GLU A 38 2.95 10.74 5.77
C GLU A 38 3.29 9.24 5.93
N ARG A 39 2.30 8.41 6.28
CA ARG A 39 2.44 6.95 6.41
C ARG A 39 2.33 6.17 5.11
N ARG A 40 2.26 6.84 3.96
CA ARG A 40 2.45 6.19 2.65
C ARG A 40 3.85 5.58 2.46
N HIS A 41 4.70 5.60 3.50
CA HIS A 41 5.95 4.84 3.57
C HIS A 41 5.92 3.54 4.39
N THR A 42 4.79 3.09 4.93
CA THR A 42 4.68 1.73 5.50
C THR A 42 3.28 1.18 5.34
N SER A 43 2.86 0.88 4.11
CA SER A 43 1.81 -0.12 3.94
C SER A 43 2.44 -1.47 4.26
N GLU A 44 1.97 -2.14 5.29
CA GLU A 44 2.17 -3.59 5.48
C GLU A 44 1.74 -4.30 4.19
N ALA A 45 2.68 -4.46 3.27
CA ALA A 45 2.44 -5.19 2.03
C ALA A 45 2.32 -6.64 2.45
N ARG A 46 1.09 -7.12 2.67
CA ARG A 46 0.85 -8.54 2.91
C ARG A 46 1.46 -9.30 1.73
N PRO A 47 2.44 -10.18 1.97
CA PRO A 47 3.02 -10.98 0.90
C PRO A 47 1.90 -11.68 0.14
N ASN A 48 1.89 -11.57 -1.19
CA ASN A 48 1.00 -12.38 -2.01
C ASN A 48 1.45 -13.86 -1.91
N GLU A 49 0.63 -14.77 -2.43
CA GLU A 49 0.92 -16.21 -2.32
C GLU A 49 2.27 -16.60 -2.94
N ALA A 50 2.73 -15.91 -3.98
CA ALA A 50 4.04 -16.19 -4.56
C ALA A 50 5.17 -15.77 -3.60
N THR A 51 5.10 -14.58 -3.02
CA THR A 51 6.08 -14.09 -2.06
C THR A 51 6.13 -14.96 -0.79
N LYS A 52 4.97 -15.44 -0.31
CA LYS A 52 4.92 -16.37 0.83
C LYS A 52 5.67 -17.67 0.55
N ARG A 53 5.43 -18.29 -0.62
CA ARG A 53 6.13 -19.53 -1.01
C ARG A 53 7.63 -19.33 -1.11
N THR A 54 8.09 -18.17 -1.60
CA THR A 54 9.52 -17.84 -1.64
C THR A 54 10.11 -17.77 -0.24
N PHE A 55 9.40 -17.19 0.73
CA PHE A 55 9.84 -17.18 2.13
C PHE A 55 9.91 -18.59 2.73
N GLU A 56 8.85 -19.41 2.55
CA GLU A 56 8.83 -20.78 3.04
C GLU A 56 9.96 -21.65 2.46
N ALA A 57 10.25 -21.50 1.16
CA ALA A 57 11.38 -22.20 0.52
C ALA A 57 12.72 -21.74 1.09
N THR A 58 12.89 -20.42 1.26
CA THR A 58 14.11 -19.81 1.82
C THR A 58 14.37 -20.29 3.25
N ASP A 59 13.36 -20.27 4.11
CA ASP A 59 13.46 -20.73 5.50
C ASP A 59 13.77 -22.22 5.59
N ALA A 60 13.31 -23.02 4.61
CA ALA A 60 13.64 -24.43 4.48
C ALA A 60 15.02 -24.70 3.84
N GLY A 61 15.79 -23.67 3.51
CA GLY A 61 17.09 -23.79 2.83
C GLY A 61 17.00 -24.27 1.38
N LYS A 62 15.82 -24.17 0.75
CA LYS A 62 15.59 -24.51 -0.65
C LYS A 62 15.73 -23.27 -1.53
N ASP A 63 16.13 -23.49 -2.77
CA ASP A 63 16.25 -22.44 -3.80
C ASP A 63 17.18 -21.27 -3.39
N ILE A 64 18.13 -21.53 -2.49
CA ILE A 64 19.17 -20.59 -2.07
C ILE A 64 20.42 -20.79 -2.91
N ILE A 65 20.89 -19.69 -3.52
CA ILE A 65 22.15 -19.66 -4.24
C ILE A 65 23.19 -18.95 -3.36
N PRO A 66 24.17 -19.67 -2.79
CA PRO A 66 25.18 -19.05 -1.95
C PRO A 66 26.13 -18.19 -2.78
N CYS A 67 26.46 -17.01 -2.25
CA CYS A 67 27.44 -16.09 -2.83
C CYS A 67 28.58 -15.88 -1.85
N THR A 68 29.80 -15.79 -2.38
CA THR A 68 31.01 -15.58 -1.58
C THR A 68 31.21 -14.12 -1.15
N ASN A 69 30.72 -13.17 -1.97
CA ASN A 69 30.76 -11.73 -1.73
C ASN A 69 29.74 -11.01 -2.63
N ALA A 70 29.73 -9.67 -2.59
CA ALA A 70 28.81 -8.86 -3.37
C ALA A 70 29.08 -8.93 -4.87
N GLU A 71 30.35 -8.95 -5.30
CA GLU A 71 30.73 -9.09 -6.70
C GLU A 71 30.23 -10.40 -7.31
N ASP A 72 30.32 -11.50 -6.55
CA ASP A 72 29.79 -12.81 -6.93
C ASP A 72 28.26 -12.79 -7.05
N MET A 73 27.57 -12.13 -6.11
CA MET A 73 26.11 -11.94 -6.16
C MET A 73 25.67 -11.21 -7.44
N PHE A 74 26.31 -10.09 -7.79
CA PHE A 74 25.97 -9.33 -9.00
C PHE A 74 26.20 -10.14 -10.26
N ARG A 75 27.34 -10.83 -10.35
CA ARG A 75 27.64 -11.75 -11.46
C ARG A 75 26.59 -12.85 -11.62
N GLN A 76 26.12 -13.44 -10.52
CA GLN A 76 25.10 -14.49 -10.55
C GLN A 76 23.70 -13.95 -10.90
N LEU A 77 23.39 -12.72 -10.49
CA LEU A 77 22.15 -12.01 -10.87
C LEU A 77 22.18 -11.50 -12.32
N GLY A 78 23.34 -11.45 -12.96
CA GLY A 78 23.52 -10.94 -14.31
C GLY A 78 23.36 -9.42 -14.42
N ILE A 79 23.66 -8.69 -13.35
CA ILE A 79 23.58 -7.22 -13.26
C ILE A 79 24.94 -6.59 -12.95
#